data_AF-A0A2K2HDC2-F1
#
_entry.id   AF-A0A2K2HDC2-F1
#
_cell.length_a   1.000
_cell.length_b   1.000
_cell.length_c   1.000
_cell.angle_alpha   90.00
_cell.angle_beta   90.00
_cell.angle_gamma   90.00
#
_symmetry.space_group_name_H-M   'P 1'
#
loop_
_entity.id
_entity.type
_entity.pdbx_description
1 polymer ?
#
loop_
_entity_poly.entity_id
_entity_poly.type
_entity_poly.pdbx_seq_one_letter_code
_entity_poly.pdbx_strand_id
1 'polypeptide(L)'
;MLRFLVLVVLMTAGMFSTAGASMISWTDWTSATTGVSGSAQGVMSVGGSSIDVDFTGILSFAQTSGGTNYWSEGSPAPYTGSPVIDNAPPAGEMLALNMRSSYSLTFSRPVLDPVMAIVSLGRTNLPVSYVFDTPFTLLSKGSGYWGNGSYTLGGSNVLTGYELHAAIQFEGPLSSISWTSAPDEYWHGITVGVADVAPVPEPSLMLLLGSGLAGLALLRRKGKNV
;
A
#
# COMPACT_ATOMS: atom_id res chain seq x y z
N MET A 1 -17.59 58.74 1.51
CA MET A 1 -16.26 58.32 1.04
C MET A 1 -15.41 58.18 2.29
N LEU A 2 -15.08 56.99 2.80
CA LEU A 2 -14.01 56.12 2.33
C LEU A 2 -14.19 54.73 2.98
N ARG A 3 -14.00 53.68 2.20
CA ARG A 3 -14.32 52.27 2.49
C ARG A 3 -13.26 51.65 3.42
N PHE A 4 -13.67 51.01 4.52
CA PHE A 4 -12.78 50.10 5.27
C PHE A 4 -12.72 48.75 4.55
N LEU A 5 -11.57 48.49 3.92
CA LEU A 5 -11.22 47.21 3.31
C LEU A 5 -10.72 46.28 4.43
N VAL A 6 -11.46 45.21 4.72
CA VAL A 6 -10.97 44.11 5.56
C VAL A 6 -10.24 43.14 4.64
N LEU A 7 -8.92 43.10 4.74
CA LEU A 7 -8.09 42.13 4.03
C LEU A 7 -8.13 40.81 4.83
N VAL A 8 -8.90 39.83 4.35
CA VAL A 8 -8.79 38.45 4.83
C VAL A 8 -7.68 37.79 4.04
N VAL A 9 -6.51 37.61 4.69
CA VAL A 9 -5.42 36.81 4.13
C VAL A 9 -5.77 35.34 4.40
N LEU A 10 -6.23 34.65 3.36
CA LEU A 10 -6.35 33.19 3.37
C LEU A 10 -4.93 32.63 3.22
N MET A 11 -4.28 32.24 4.31
CA MET A 11 -3.02 31.48 4.23
C MET A 11 -3.35 30.05 3.81
N THR A 12 -3.29 29.77 2.52
CA THR A 12 -3.11 28.40 2.03
C THR A 12 -1.67 28.00 2.27
N ALA A 13 -1.39 27.35 3.41
CA ALA A 13 -0.16 26.62 3.61
C ALA A 13 -0.20 25.39 2.69
N GLY A 14 0.32 25.53 1.47
CA GLY A 14 0.61 24.38 0.62
C GLY A 14 1.69 23.56 1.31
N MET A 15 1.32 22.38 1.81
CA MET A 15 2.29 21.36 2.21
C MET A 15 3.03 20.91 0.95
N PHE A 16 4.24 21.42 0.75
CA PHE A 16 5.15 20.82 -0.21
C PHE A 16 5.67 19.53 0.43
N SER A 17 5.21 18.37 -0.05
CA SER A 17 5.90 17.11 0.23
C SER A 17 7.24 17.16 -0.48
N THR A 18 8.33 17.06 0.27
CA THR A 18 9.65 16.83 -0.31
C THR A 18 9.65 15.44 -0.93
N ALA A 19 9.85 15.35 -2.24
CA ALA A 19 9.98 14.08 -2.94
C ALA A 19 11.24 13.34 -2.48
N GLY A 20 11.06 12.39 -1.57
CA GLY A 20 12.06 11.45 -1.12
C GLY A 20 11.42 10.06 -1.00
N ALA A 21 12.23 9.01 -1.08
CA ALA A 21 11.77 7.65 -0.87
C ALA A 21 11.22 7.50 0.55
N SER A 22 10.09 6.81 0.68
CA SER A 22 9.41 6.60 1.96
C SER A 22 9.84 5.28 2.57
N MET A 23 9.97 5.27 3.90
CA MET A 23 10.06 4.02 4.65
C MET A 23 8.69 3.35 4.65
N ILE A 24 8.65 2.12 4.13
CA ILE A 24 7.46 1.29 4.05
C ILE A 24 7.34 0.48 5.34
N SER A 25 6.20 0.62 6.01
CA SER A 25 5.74 -0.28 7.05
C SER A 25 5.17 -1.54 6.40
N TRP A 26 6.04 -2.53 6.18
CA TRP A 26 5.64 -3.86 5.72
C TRP A 26 4.78 -4.56 6.78
N THR A 27 3.80 -5.35 6.33
CA THR A 27 2.96 -6.14 7.22
C THR A 27 3.81 -7.12 8.03
N ASP A 28 3.70 -7.04 9.35
CA ASP A 28 4.16 -8.06 10.30
C ASP A 28 3.11 -9.17 10.34
N TRP A 29 3.34 -10.26 9.63
CA TRP A 29 2.43 -11.40 9.59
C TRP A 29 2.56 -12.18 10.90
N THR A 30 1.46 -12.33 11.63
CA THR A 30 1.47 -12.94 12.97
C THR A 30 0.89 -14.34 12.99
N SER A 31 0.04 -14.68 12.02
CA SER A 31 -0.54 -16.02 11.89
C SER A 31 -0.88 -16.37 10.45
N ALA A 32 -0.89 -17.66 10.15
CA ALA A 32 -1.27 -18.18 8.85
C ALA A 32 -1.90 -19.59 8.96
N THR A 33 -2.88 -19.84 8.11
CA THR A 33 -3.44 -21.17 7.83
C THR A 33 -3.10 -21.52 6.39
N THR A 34 -2.29 -22.56 6.19
CA THR A 34 -1.90 -23.03 4.84
C THR A 34 -2.95 -23.95 4.23
N GLY A 35 -3.02 -24.01 2.90
CA GLY A 35 -3.88 -24.91 2.16
C GLY A 35 -4.71 -24.20 1.09
N VAL A 36 -5.66 -24.93 0.50
CA VAL A 36 -6.53 -24.42 -0.58
C VAL A 36 -7.52 -23.35 -0.13
N SER A 37 -7.87 -23.35 1.16
CA SER A 37 -8.64 -22.30 1.83
C SER A 37 -7.74 -21.60 2.85
N GLY A 38 -6.59 -21.15 2.38
CA GLY A 38 -5.59 -20.50 3.21
C GLY A 38 -5.99 -19.10 3.65
N SER A 39 -5.38 -18.66 4.74
CA SER A 39 -5.55 -17.32 5.29
C SER A 39 -4.30 -16.88 6.05
N ALA A 40 -4.13 -15.58 6.23
CA ALA A 40 -3.10 -15.03 7.12
C ALA A 40 -3.57 -13.71 7.73
N GLN A 41 -3.01 -13.37 8.88
CA GLN A 41 -3.29 -12.13 9.60
C GLN A 41 -1.98 -11.45 9.96
N GLY A 42 -1.95 -10.14 9.83
CA GLY A 42 -0.79 -9.34 10.16
C GLY A 42 -1.16 -7.92 10.57
N VAL A 43 -0.14 -7.15 10.97
CA VAL A 43 -0.31 -5.77 11.43
C VAL A 43 0.75 -4.89 10.78
N MET A 44 0.33 -3.73 10.28
CA MET A 44 1.24 -2.63 9.90
C MET A 44 1.21 -1.55 10.99
N SER A 45 2.39 -1.08 11.42
CA SER A 45 2.50 0.07 12.32
C SER A 45 2.92 1.31 11.54
N VAL A 46 2.03 2.30 11.45
CA VAL A 46 2.18 3.49 10.58
C VAL A 46 1.86 4.74 11.38
N GLY A 47 2.84 5.61 11.58
CA GLY A 47 2.64 6.87 12.31
C GLY A 47 2.07 6.70 13.73
N GLY A 48 2.34 5.56 14.39
CA GLY A 48 1.80 5.22 15.71
C GLY A 48 0.39 4.63 15.71
N SER A 49 -0.23 4.44 14.54
CA SER A 49 -1.47 3.68 14.36
C SER A 49 -1.18 2.24 13.92
N SER A 50 -2.04 1.32 14.35
CA SER A 50 -2.04 -0.07 13.86
C SER A 50 -3.11 -0.26 12.79
N ILE A 51 -2.77 -1.03 11.75
CA ILE A 51 -3.66 -1.44 10.67
C ILE A 51 -3.58 -2.95 10.59
N ASP A 52 -4.71 -3.62 10.81
CA ASP A 52 -4.79 -5.06 10.68
C ASP A 52 -4.95 -5.41 9.20
N VAL A 53 -4.28 -6.47 8.78
CA VAL A 53 -4.26 -6.97 7.42
C VAL A 53 -4.70 -8.42 7.44
N ASP A 54 -5.79 -8.72 6.74
CA ASP A 54 -6.25 -10.09 6.53
C ASP A 54 -5.99 -10.50 5.08
N PHE A 55 -5.46 -11.71 4.91
CA PHE A 55 -5.28 -12.36 3.63
C PHE A 55 -6.19 -13.58 3.52
N THR A 56 -6.74 -13.81 2.32
CA THR A 56 -7.43 -15.05 1.95
C THR A 56 -7.02 -15.51 0.57
N GLY A 57 -6.88 -16.82 0.40
CA GLY A 57 -6.54 -17.46 -0.87
C GLY A 57 -5.75 -18.75 -0.65
N ILE A 58 -5.18 -19.32 -1.71
CA ILE A 58 -4.35 -20.53 -1.57
C ILE A 58 -2.98 -20.14 -1.00
N LEU A 59 -2.57 -20.79 0.09
CA LEU A 59 -1.30 -20.50 0.76
C LEU A 59 -0.47 -21.77 0.93
N SER A 60 0.74 -21.79 0.36
CA SER A 60 1.68 -22.91 0.47
C SER A 60 2.35 -22.90 1.83
N PHE A 61 2.92 -21.75 2.20
CA PHE A 61 3.52 -21.49 3.50
C PHE A 61 3.52 -19.98 3.80
N ALA A 62 3.87 -19.62 5.03
CA ALA A 62 4.13 -18.24 5.43
C ALA A 62 5.37 -18.17 6.33
N GLN A 63 6.04 -17.03 6.30
CA GLN A 63 7.02 -16.60 7.29
C GLN A 63 6.34 -15.54 8.16
N THR A 64 6.48 -15.64 9.48
CA THR A 64 5.80 -14.78 10.48
C THR A 64 6.70 -14.30 11.63
N SER A 65 7.99 -14.65 11.61
CA SER A 65 8.96 -14.29 12.67
C SER A 65 10.41 -14.62 12.29
N GLY A 66 10.68 -14.94 11.02
CA GLY A 66 11.99 -15.32 10.51
C GLY A 66 11.92 -16.35 9.38
N GLY A 67 13.09 -16.85 8.96
CA GLY A 67 13.22 -17.84 7.89
C GLY A 67 14.27 -17.45 6.87
N THR A 68 14.26 -18.11 5.71
CA THR A 68 15.08 -17.72 4.56
C THR A 68 14.69 -16.32 4.09
N ASN A 69 15.67 -15.43 3.96
CA ASN A 69 15.44 -14.12 3.38
C ASN A 69 15.29 -14.21 1.85
N TYR A 70 14.05 -14.29 1.36
CA TYR A 70 13.76 -14.27 -0.08
C TYR A 70 13.72 -12.85 -0.66
N TRP A 71 13.75 -11.82 0.19
CA TRP A 71 13.75 -10.40 -0.18
C TRP A 71 15.17 -9.87 -0.47
N SER A 72 16.09 -10.74 -0.87
CA SER A 72 17.47 -10.35 -1.23
C SER A 72 17.49 -9.43 -2.43
N GLU A 73 18.35 -8.42 -2.42
CA GLU A 73 18.51 -7.46 -3.51
C GLU A 73 19.89 -7.57 -4.16
N GLY A 74 19.90 -7.78 -5.48
CA GLY A 74 21.07 -7.59 -6.33
C GLY A 74 20.96 -6.29 -7.13
N SER A 75 21.56 -6.26 -8.33
CA SER A 75 21.57 -5.07 -9.19
C SER A 75 20.93 -5.36 -10.55
N PRO A 76 19.90 -4.62 -10.98
CA PRO A 76 19.16 -3.60 -10.21
C PRO A 76 18.46 -4.17 -8.98
N ALA A 77 18.18 -3.31 -7.99
CA ALA A 77 17.49 -3.69 -6.76
C ALA A 77 15.98 -3.87 -7.02
N PRO A 78 15.38 -5.04 -6.77
CA PRO A 78 13.98 -5.31 -7.10
C PRO A 78 12.96 -4.57 -6.23
N TYR A 79 13.29 -4.24 -4.98
CA TYR A 79 12.36 -3.69 -3.99
C TYR A 79 12.66 -2.22 -3.67
N THR A 80 13.94 -1.82 -3.68
CA THR A 80 14.40 -0.44 -3.38
C THR A 80 14.92 0.31 -4.61
N GLY A 81 14.83 -0.28 -5.80
CA GLY A 81 15.29 0.33 -7.06
C GLY A 81 14.40 1.47 -7.59
N SER A 82 13.62 2.13 -6.72
CA SER A 82 12.63 3.16 -7.05
C SER A 82 12.78 4.36 -6.11
N PRO A 83 12.52 5.59 -6.55
CA PRO A 83 12.51 6.77 -5.66
C PRO A 83 11.33 6.79 -4.68
N VAL A 84 10.44 5.79 -4.69
CA VAL A 84 9.26 5.71 -3.82
C VAL A 84 9.49 4.91 -2.53
N ILE A 85 10.35 3.88 -2.57
CA ILE A 85 10.56 2.91 -1.48
C ILE A 85 12.00 2.98 -1.00
N ASP A 86 12.22 3.14 0.31
CA ASP A 86 13.56 3.25 0.92
C ASP A 86 14.03 1.96 1.64
N ASN A 87 13.18 0.94 1.74
CA ASN A 87 13.49 -0.33 2.43
C ASN A 87 12.83 -1.55 1.79
N ALA A 88 13.59 -2.64 1.66
CA ALA A 88 13.05 -3.95 1.28
C ALA A 88 12.25 -4.59 2.43
N PRO A 89 11.35 -5.55 2.13
CA PRO A 89 10.67 -6.30 3.18
C PRO A 89 11.64 -7.06 4.10
N PRO A 90 11.30 -7.21 5.40
CA PRO A 90 12.09 -8.04 6.30
C PRO A 90 12.01 -9.52 5.93
N ALA A 91 13.07 -10.27 6.22
CA ALA A 91 13.16 -11.71 5.92
C ALA A 91 12.04 -12.56 6.53
N GLY A 92 11.37 -12.06 7.58
CA GLY A 92 10.29 -12.75 8.27
C GLY A 92 8.92 -12.55 7.65
N GLU A 93 8.73 -11.62 6.70
CA GLU A 93 7.40 -11.18 6.29
C GLU A 93 7.08 -11.65 4.86
N MET A 94 6.54 -12.86 4.75
CA MET A 94 6.20 -13.41 3.43
C MET A 94 5.01 -14.37 3.49
N LEU A 95 4.09 -14.19 2.55
CA LEU A 95 3.08 -15.18 2.19
C LEU A 95 3.49 -15.85 0.88
N ALA A 96 3.67 -17.17 0.91
CA ALA A 96 3.97 -17.95 -0.29
C ALA A 96 2.69 -18.52 -0.88
N LEU A 97 2.29 -17.96 -2.01
CA LEU A 97 1.11 -18.36 -2.77
C LEU A 97 1.47 -19.53 -3.69
N ASN A 98 0.48 -20.33 -4.07
CA ASN A 98 0.65 -21.40 -5.06
C ASN A 98 -0.63 -21.60 -5.86
N MET A 99 -0.46 -22.27 -7.02
CA MET A 99 -1.54 -22.60 -7.97
C MET A 99 -2.30 -21.36 -8.47
N ARG A 100 -3.16 -21.55 -9.46
CA ARG A 100 -4.11 -20.52 -9.87
C ARG A 100 -5.14 -20.32 -8.76
N SER A 101 -5.42 -19.10 -8.37
CA SER A 101 -6.50 -18.81 -7.42
C SER A 101 -7.00 -17.38 -7.54
N SER A 102 -8.02 -17.06 -6.75
CA SER A 102 -8.38 -15.70 -6.36
C SER A 102 -7.80 -15.43 -4.97
N TYR A 103 -7.24 -14.24 -4.80
CA TYR A 103 -6.65 -13.78 -3.55
C TYR A 103 -7.26 -12.44 -3.18
N SER A 104 -7.30 -12.16 -1.88
CA SER A 104 -7.77 -10.90 -1.34
C SER A 104 -6.94 -10.51 -0.12
N LEU A 105 -6.57 -9.23 -0.06
CA LEU A 105 -6.09 -8.55 1.12
C LEU A 105 -7.15 -7.55 1.58
N THR A 106 -7.43 -7.46 2.87
CA THR A 106 -8.30 -6.42 3.45
C THR A 106 -7.59 -5.70 4.59
N PHE A 107 -7.83 -4.41 4.70
CA PHE A 107 -7.24 -3.54 5.71
C PHE A 107 -8.31 -3.07 6.70
N SER A 108 -8.01 -3.04 8.01
CA SER A 108 -8.98 -2.60 9.03
C SER A 108 -9.35 -1.10 8.94
N ARG A 109 -8.63 -0.34 8.10
CA ARG A 109 -8.96 1.02 7.65
C ARG A 109 -8.37 1.27 6.26
N PRO A 110 -8.90 2.24 5.49
CA PRO A 110 -8.31 2.59 4.20
C PRO A 110 -6.84 3.01 4.33
N VAL A 111 -5.98 2.49 3.46
CA VAL A 111 -4.55 2.81 3.36
C VAL A 111 -4.25 3.58 2.08
N LEU A 112 -3.29 4.50 2.12
CA LEU A 112 -2.93 5.29 0.95
C LEU A 112 -1.79 4.62 0.19
N ASP A 113 -1.99 4.46 -1.12
CA ASP A 113 -1.02 4.00 -2.10
C ASP A 113 -0.20 2.77 -1.64
N PRO A 114 -0.86 1.66 -1.23
CA PRO A 114 -0.18 0.49 -0.72
C PRO A 114 0.77 -0.11 -1.76
N VAL A 115 1.88 -0.64 -1.27
CA VAL A 115 2.93 -1.28 -2.05
C VAL A 115 2.85 -2.79 -1.85
N MET A 116 2.99 -3.55 -2.93
CA MET A 116 3.18 -5.00 -2.88
C MET A 116 4.57 -5.36 -3.41
N ALA A 117 5.34 -6.10 -2.60
CA ALA A 117 6.59 -6.70 -3.01
C ALA A 117 6.34 -8.16 -3.45
N ILE A 118 7.02 -8.57 -4.51
CA ILE A 118 6.80 -9.85 -5.19
C ILE A 118 8.13 -10.61 -5.32
N VAL A 119 8.13 -11.88 -4.94
CA VAL A 119 9.26 -12.83 -5.07
C VAL A 119 8.90 -13.86 -6.12
N SER A 120 9.71 -13.97 -7.17
CA SER A 120 9.69 -15.09 -8.14
C SER A 120 8.31 -15.36 -8.76
N LEU A 121 7.61 -14.33 -9.22
CA LEU A 121 6.34 -14.53 -9.92
C LEU A 121 6.60 -15.23 -11.27
N GLY A 122 6.06 -16.43 -11.42
CA GLY A 122 6.30 -17.29 -12.58
C GLY A 122 7.70 -17.91 -12.58
N ARG A 123 7.98 -18.63 -13.66
CA ARG A 123 9.32 -19.18 -13.97
C ARG A 123 9.71 -18.75 -15.37
N THR A 124 11.00 -18.81 -15.70
CA THR A 124 11.52 -18.45 -17.04
C THR A 124 10.69 -19.03 -18.20
N ASN A 125 10.21 -20.28 -18.10
CA ASN A 125 9.40 -20.95 -19.15
C ASN A 125 7.93 -21.20 -18.74
N LEU A 126 7.47 -20.60 -17.65
CA LEU A 126 6.09 -20.71 -17.15
C LEU A 126 5.67 -19.35 -16.57
N PRO A 127 5.31 -18.38 -17.42
CA PRO A 127 4.88 -17.08 -16.92
C PRO A 127 3.58 -17.18 -16.13
N VAL A 128 3.50 -16.44 -15.04
CA VAL A 128 2.27 -16.31 -14.24
C VAL A 128 1.79 -14.87 -14.29
N SER A 129 0.50 -14.71 -14.55
CA SER A 129 -0.19 -13.44 -14.59
C SER A 129 -0.97 -13.22 -13.31
N TYR A 130 -0.81 -12.04 -12.72
CA TYR A 130 -1.77 -11.43 -11.84
C TYR A 130 -2.70 -10.51 -12.61
N VAL A 131 -3.99 -10.60 -12.34
CA VAL A 131 -5.02 -9.67 -12.80
C VAL A 131 -5.70 -9.07 -11.58
N PHE A 132 -5.37 -7.82 -11.28
CA PHE A 132 -5.88 -7.06 -10.13
C PHE A 132 -7.23 -6.40 -10.42
N ASP A 133 -8.03 -6.17 -9.38
CA ASP A 133 -9.27 -5.38 -9.43
C ASP A 133 -9.02 -3.86 -9.41
N THR A 134 -7.81 -3.45 -9.08
CA THR A 134 -7.36 -2.06 -8.97
C THR A 134 -6.12 -1.81 -9.85
N PRO A 135 -5.93 -0.62 -10.42
CA PRO A 135 -4.72 -0.29 -11.17
C PRO A 135 -3.48 -0.23 -10.27
N PHE A 136 -2.32 -0.47 -10.87
CA PHE A 136 -1.02 -0.34 -10.21
C PHE A 136 0.01 0.31 -11.13
N THR A 137 1.06 0.84 -10.51
CA THR A 137 2.30 1.25 -11.15
C THR A 137 3.42 0.28 -10.75
N LEU A 138 4.21 -0.17 -11.73
CA LEU A 138 5.45 -0.90 -11.43
C LEU A 138 6.51 0.10 -10.95
N LEU A 139 6.99 -0.08 -9.72
CA LEU A 139 7.99 0.81 -9.12
C LEU A 139 9.40 0.37 -9.47
N SER A 140 9.71 -0.92 -9.28
CA SER A 140 11.04 -1.46 -9.50
C SER A 140 10.98 -2.94 -9.85
N LYS A 141 12.03 -3.40 -10.53
CA LYS A 141 12.30 -4.81 -10.80
C LYS A 141 13.80 -5.04 -10.82
N GLY A 142 14.25 -6.24 -10.49
CA GLY A 142 15.68 -6.44 -10.29
C GLY A 142 16.11 -7.89 -10.07
N SER A 143 17.37 -8.04 -9.69
CA SER A 143 17.95 -9.32 -9.31
C SER A 143 17.45 -9.65 -7.90
N GLY A 144 16.60 -10.67 -7.78
CA GLY A 144 16.19 -11.21 -6.49
C GLY A 144 16.79 -12.58 -6.22
N TYR A 145 16.23 -13.26 -5.22
CA TYR A 145 16.72 -14.55 -4.73
C TYR A 145 16.79 -15.63 -5.82
N TRP A 146 15.84 -15.63 -6.76
CA TRP A 146 15.72 -16.62 -7.83
C TRP A 146 16.22 -16.13 -9.19
N GLY A 147 16.91 -14.97 -9.22
CA GLY A 147 17.54 -14.44 -10.42
C GLY A 147 16.94 -13.12 -10.90
N ASN A 148 16.97 -12.91 -12.21
CA ASN A 148 16.78 -11.61 -12.86
C ASN A 148 15.57 -11.60 -13.81
N GLY A 149 14.49 -12.28 -13.43
CA GLY A 149 13.34 -12.51 -14.31
C GLY A 149 12.78 -11.27 -14.98
N SER A 150 11.99 -11.51 -16.02
CA SER A 150 11.34 -10.45 -16.82
C SER A 150 9.85 -10.34 -16.51
N TYR A 151 9.21 -9.33 -17.10
CA TYR A 151 7.78 -9.13 -16.97
C TYR A 151 7.17 -8.55 -18.24
N THR A 152 5.85 -8.63 -18.33
CA THR A 152 5.04 -7.86 -19.27
C THR A 152 3.86 -7.23 -18.52
N LEU A 153 3.43 -6.05 -18.96
CA LEU A 153 2.24 -5.38 -18.44
C LEU A 153 1.09 -5.50 -19.44
N GLY A 154 -0.11 -5.74 -18.95
CA GLY A 154 -1.35 -5.70 -19.74
C GLY A 154 -2.29 -4.66 -19.17
N GLY A 155 -2.48 -3.55 -19.88
CA GLY A 155 -3.28 -2.43 -19.35
C GLY A 155 -2.68 -1.88 -18.05
N SER A 156 -3.54 -1.40 -17.15
CA SER A 156 -3.15 -0.81 -15.86
C SER A 156 -3.22 -1.78 -14.67
N ASN A 157 -3.69 -3.01 -14.87
CA ASN A 157 -4.01 -3.95 -13.78
C ASN A 157 -3.57 -5.40 -14.03
N VAL A 158 -2.81 -5.68 -15.10
CA VAL A 158 -2.24 -7.01 -15.35
C VAL A 158 -0.72 -6.98 -15.28
N LEU A 159 -0.15 -7.84 -14.44
CA LEU A 159 1.29 -8.10 -14.33
C LEU A 159 1.56 -9.57 -14.66
N THR A 160 2.34 -9.83 -15.70
CA THR A 160 2.82 -11.18 -16.00
C THR A 160 4.30 -11.28 -15.69
N GLY A 161 4.68 -12.17 -14.78
CA GLY A 161 6.07 -12.42 -14.37
C GLY A 161 6.66 -13.67 -15.00
N TYR A 162 7.95 -13.63 -15.30
CA TYR A 162 8.79 -14.73 -15.76
C TYR A 162 9.96 -14.88 -14.77
N GLU A 163 9.69 -15.42 -13.57
CA GLU A 163 10.62 -15.42 -12.42
C GLU A 163 10.88 -14.00 -11.88
N LEU A 164 9.83 -13.18 -11.89
CA LEU A 164 9.91 -11.75 -11.59
C LEU A 164 10.11 -11.48 -10.10
N HIS A 165 11.06 -10.60 -9.80
CA HIS A 165 11.20 -9.91 -8.52
C HIS A 165 10.95 -8.41 -8.70
N ALA A 166 9.97 -7.86 -7.98
CA ALA A 166 9.50 -6.50 -8.20
C ALA A 166 8.79 -5.89 -6.99
N ALA A 167 8.65 -4.58 -7.01
CA ALA A 167 7.68 -3.84 -6.21
C ALA A 167 6.69 -3.11 -7.11
N ILE A 168 5.40 -3.19 -6.77
CA ILE A 168 4.31 -2.44 -7.41
C ILE A 168 3.60 -1.58 -6.37
N GLN A 169 2.98 -0.50 -6.81
CA GLN A 169 2.16 0.38 -5.97
C GLN A 169 0.77 0.53 -6.57
N PHE A 170 -0.25 0.39 -5.74
CA PHE A 170 -1.64 0.65 -6.13
C PHE A 170 -1.99 2.12 -5.92
N GLU A 171 -2.97 2.64 -6.65
CA GLU A 171 -3.41 4.03 -6.51
C GLU A 171 -4.59 4.17 -5.54
N GLY A 172 -4.51 5.17 -4.66
CA GLY A 172 -5.63 5.70 -3.90
C GLY A 172 -5.69 5.27 -2.42
N PRO A 173 -6.72 5.71 -1.70
CA PRO A 173 -7.13 5.04 -0.47
C PRO A 173 -7.79 3.70 -0.81
N LEU A 174 -7.26 2.59 -0.29
CA LEU A 174 -7.79 1.24 -0.51
C LEU A 174 -8.11 0.56 0.82
N SER A 175 -9.29 -0.08 0.91
CA SER A 175 -9.64 -0.97 2.03
C SER A 175 -9.39 -2.45 1.69
N SER A 176 -9.18 -2.77 0.41
CA SER A 176 -8.88 -4.11 -0.05
C SER A 176 -8.15 -4.09 -1.39
N ILE A 177 -7.43 -5.17 -1.68
CA ILE A 177 -6.82 -5.45 -2.99
C ILE A 177 -7.18 -6.91 -3.31
N SER A 178 -7.80 -7.14 -4.47
CA SER A 178 -8.12 -8.49 -4.93
C SER A 178 -7.46 -8.77 -6.27
N TRP A 179 -7.03 -10.01 -6.48
CA TRP A 179 -6.47 -10.42 -7.76
C TRP A 179 -6.66 -11.90 -8.03
N THR A 180 -6.52 -12.27 -9.30
CA THR A 180 -6.42 -13.68 -9.71
C THR A 180 -5.02 -13.99 -10.20
N SER A 181 -4.55 -15.22 -9.98
CA SER A 181 -3.34 -15.75 -10.60
C SER A 181 -3.68 -16.85 -11.60
N ALA A 182 -2.92 -16.91 -12.70
CA ALA A 182 -2.91 -18.06 -13.62
C ALA A 182 -1.66 -18.04 -14.50
N PRO A 183 -1.17 -19.20 -14.98
CA PRO A 183 -1.61 -20.57 -14.69
C PRO A 183 -1.08 -21.05 -13.32
N ASP A 184 -1.13 -22.35 -13.06
CA ASP A 184 -0.62 -22.92 -11.81
C ASP A 184 0.90 -22.81 -11.73
N GLU A 185 1.40 -22.34 -10.59
CA GLU A 185 2.80 -22.34 -10.22
C GLU A 185 3.01 -23.04 -8.88
N TYR A 186 4.21 -23.59 -8.68
CA TYR A 186 4.57 -24.31 -7.45
C TYR A 186 4.56 -23.39 -6.23
N TRP A 187 5.26 -22.25 -6.29
CA TRP A 187 5.04 -21.13 -5.37
C TRP A 187 5.67 -19.84 -5.91
N HIS A 188 5.18 -18.71 -5.39
CA HIS A 188 5.83 -17.39 -5.43
C HIS A 188 5.45 -16.61 -4.16
N GLY A 189 6.22 -15.60 -3.79
CA GLY A 189 6.04 -14.88 -2.53
C GLY A 189 5.46 -13.48 -2.73
N ILE A 190 4.65 -13.03 -1.77
CA ILE A 190 4.25 -11.63 -1.64
C ILE A 190 4.38 -11.12 -0.21
N THR A 191 4.49 -9.81 -0.08
CA THR A 191 4.06 -9.07 1.11
C THR A 191 3.49 -7.71 0.69
N VAL A 192 2.77 -7.06 1.59
CA VAL A 192 2.18 -5.74 1.38
C VAL A 192 2.68 -4.78 2.46
N GLY A 193 2.75 -3.49 2.14
CA GLY A 193 3.15 -2.45 3.07
C GLY A 193 2.64 -1.09 2.64
N VAL A 194 2.75 -0.12 3.53
CA VAL A 194 2.31 1.26 3.27
C VAL A 194 3.32 2.25 3.83
N ALA A 195 3.43 3.42 3.21
CA ALA A 195 4.18 4.54 3.77
C ALA A 195 3.33 5.37 4.75
N ASP A 196 2.02 5.48 4.47
CA ASP A 196 1.10 6.33 5.21
C ASP A 196 -0.32 5.74 5.26
N VAL A 197 -1.13 6.22 6.20
CA VAL A 197 -2.56 5.97 6.27
C VAL A 197 -3.31 6.96 5.38
N ALA A 198 -4.46 6.54 4.84
CA ALA A 198 -5.34 7.51 4.18
C ALA A 198 -5.78 8.58 5.19
N PRO A 199 -5.74 9.88 4.84
CA PRO A 199 -6.20 10.94 5.72
C PRO A 199 -7.63 10.65 6.17
N VAL A 200 -7.87 10.64 7.48
CA VAL A 200 -9.23 10.57 8.02
C VAL A 200 -9.90 11.90 7.67
N PRO A 201 -11.06 11.93 6.99
CA PRO A 201 -11.78 13.17 6.76
C PRO A 201 -12.05 13.83 8.12
N GLU A 202 -11.46 15.01 8.34
CA GLU A 202 -11.70 15.80 9.56
C GLU A 202 -13.22 15.89 9.73
N PRO A 203 -13.78 15.39 10.85
CA PRO A 203 -15.19 15.51 11.11
C PRO A 203 -15.59 16.97 11.01
N SER A 204 -16.85 17.22 10.71
CA SER A 204 -17.54 18.51 10.67
C SER A 204 -17.31 19.48 11.85
N LEU A 205 -16.42 19.17 12.80
CA LEU A 205 -15.84 20.04 13.82
C LEU A 205 -15.21 21.32 13.25
N MET A 206 -14.48 21.30 12.12
CA MET A 206 -13.99 22.55 11.54
C MET A 206 -15.15 23.42 10.99
N LEU A 207 -16.17 22.77 10.42
CA LEU A 207 -17.39 23.45 9.97
C LEU A 207 -18.22 23.96 11.16
N LEU A 208 -18.27 23.21 12.26
CA LEU A 208 -18.98 23.57 13.50
C LEU A 208 -18.24 24.67 14.26
N LEU A 209 -16.92 24.60 14.34
CA LEU A 209 -16.08 25.64 14.94
C LEU A 209 -16.15 26.92 14.10
N GLY A 210 -16.04 26.81 12.77
CA GLY A 210 -16.19 27.93 11.84
C GLY A 210 -17.57 28.59 11.92
N SER A 211 -18.64 27.80 11.92
CA SER A 211 -20.01 28.32 12.03
C SER A 211 -20.33 28.85 13.44
N GLY A 212 -19.82 28.22 14.50
CA GLY A 212 -19.94 28.68 15.88
C GLY A 212 -19.26 30.04 16.11
N LEU A 213 -18.04 30.22 15.61
CA LEU A 213 -17.31 31.48 15.67
C LEU A 213 -18.00 32.58 14.85
N ALA A 214 -18.52 32.24 13.66
CA ALA A 214 -19.32 33.16 12.85
C ALA A 214 -20.61 33.61 13.56
N GLY A 215 -21.32 32.67 14.21
CA GLY A 215 -22.50 32.95 15.01
C GLY A 215 -22.22 33.91 16.19
N LEU A 216 -21.12 33.68 16.92
CA LEU A 216 -20.68 34.55 18.02
C LEU A 216 -20.33 35.98 17.54
N ALA A 217 -19.68 36.11 16.38
CA ALA A 217 -19.35 37.41 15.80
C ALA A 217 -20.60 38.21 15.40
N LEU A 218 -21.63 37.54 14.86
CA LEU A 218 -22.91 38.16 14.51
C LEU A 218 -23.69 38.61 15.75
N LEU A 219 -23.70 37.81 16.82
CA LEU A 219 -24.32 38.17 18.10
C LEU A 219 -23.66 39.39 18.75
N ARG A 220 -22.31 39.48 18.71
CA ARG A 220 -21.56 40.60 19.27
C ARG A 220 -21.80 41.93 18.52
N ARG A 221 -22.12 41.87 17.24
CA ARG A 221 -22.48 43.05 16.43
C ARG A 221 -23.86 43.63 16.80
N LYS A 222 -24.80 42.77 17.20
CA LYS A 222 -26.17 43.18 17.53
C LYS A 222 -26.25 43.90 18.88
N GLY A 223 -25.38 43.54 19.83
CA GLY A 223 -25.33 44.16 21.17
C GLY A 223 -24.66 45.54 21.27
N LYS A 224 -24.10 46.08 20.18
CA LYS A 224 -23.48 47.42 20.16
C LYS A 224 -24.38 48.53 19.59
N ASN A 225 -25.61 48.21 19.20
CA ASN A 225 -26.58 49.15 18.62
C ASN A 225 -27.72 49.53 19.59
N VAL A 226 -27.49 49.48 20.90
CA VAL A 226 -28.39 50.01 21.94
C VAL A 226 -27.68 51.12 22.69
#